data_AF-A0A7C5DS92-F1
#
_entry.id   AF-A0A7C5DS92-F1
#
_cell.length_a   1.000
_cell.length_b   1.000
_cell.length_c   1.000
_cell.angle_alpha   90.00
_cell.angle_beta   90.00
_cell.angle_gamma   90.00
#
_symmetry.space_group_name_H-M   'P 1'
#
loop_
_entity.id
_entity.type
_entity.pdbx_description
1 polymer ?
#
loop_
_entity_poly.entity_id
_entity_poly.type
_entity_poly.pdbx_seq_one_letter_code
_entity_poly.pdbx_strand_id
1 'polypeptide(L)'
;MDIRALCRSYLRGLTEVLLRGDAREESCYGALERFLAAYARAAGLEGIHVTVLPKPTEAGNPDFRVWDGRQHIVGYIEAKAPTAENLEPVAASEQLKRYRGTFPNLILTNFFE
;
A
#
# COMPACT_ATOMS: atom_id res chain seq x y z
N MET A 1 -18.68 -4.24 -8.18
CA MET A 1 -18.24 -5.47 -7.48
C MET A 1 -18.35 -5.16 -6.00
N ASP A 2 -18.98 -6.04 -5.20
CA ASP A 2 -19.07 -5.84 -3.74
C ASP A 2 -17.67 -5.83 -3.11
N ILE A 3 -17.46 -5.00 -2.09
CA ILE A 3 -16.20 -4.86 -1.33
C ILE A 3 -15.73 -6.22 -0.82
N ARG A 4 -16.65 -7.06 -0.34
CA ARG A 4 -16.31 -8.41 0.14
C ARG A 4 -15.66 -9.26 -0.96
N ALA A 5 -16.12 -9.12 -2.21
CA ALA A 5 -15.55 -9.83 -3.34
C ALA A 5 -14.16 -9.28 -3.72
N LEU A 6 -13.95 -7.97 -3.58
CA LEU A 6 -12.63 -7.34 -3.76
C LEU A 6 -11.63 -7.84 -2.71
N CYS A 7 -12.02 -7.85 -1.43
CA CYS A 7 -11.14 -8.35 -0.35
C CYS A 7 -10.79 -9.83 -0.57
N ARG A 8 -11.75 -10.68 -0.98
CA ARG A 8 -11.44 -12.08 -1.33
C ARG A 8 -10.47 -12.21 -2.49
N SER A 9 -10.62 -11.39 -3.53
CA SER A 9 -9.70 -11.40 -4.66
C SER A 9 -8.30 -10.91 -4.27
N TYR A 10 -8.23 -9.92 -3.38
CA TYR A 10 -6.98 -9.41 -2.82
C TYR A 10 -6.25 -10.48 -2.01
N LEU A 11 -6.94 -11.10 -1.05
CA LEU A 11 -6.37 -12.16 -0.21
C LEU A 11 -5.91 -13.34 -1.07
N ARG A 12 -6.70 -13.77 -2.06
CA ARG A 12 -6.29 -14.83 -2.99
C ARG A 12 -5.00 -14.47 -3.72
N GLY A 13 -4.92 -13.25 -4.28
CA GLY A 13 -3.74 -12.80 -5.01
C GLY A 13 -2.50 -12.68 -4.13
N LEU A 14 -2.65 -12.24 -2.87
CA LEU A 14 -1.56 -12.25 -1.89
C LEU A 14 -1.10 -13.68 -1.60
N THR A 15 -2.02 -14.59 -1.26
CA THR A 15 -1.68 -15.98 -0.95
C THR A 15 -0.98 -16.67 -2.11
N GLU A 16 -1.42 -16.46 -3.36
CA GLU A 16 -0.77 -17.00 -4.55
C GLU A 16 0.68 -16.50 -4.73
N VAL A 17 1.00 -15.28 -4.30
CA VAL A 17 2.37 -14.76 -4.28
C VAL A 17 3.16 -15.41 -3.17
N LEU A 18 2.63 -15.42 -1.94
CA LEU A 18 3.34 -15.91 -0.75
C LEU A 18 3.67 -17.41 -0.84
N LEU A 19 2.77 -18.21 -1.41
CA LEU A 19 2.96 -19.66 -1.54
C LEU A 19 4.08 -20.07 -2.52
N ARG A 20 4.65 -19.14 -3.29
CA ARG A 20 5.78 -19.43 -4.19
C ARG A 20 7.08 -19.73 -3.43
N GLY A 21 7.17 -19.32 -2.17
CA GLY A 21 8.28 -19.63 -1.27
C GLY A 21 9.50 -18.72 -1.40
N ASP A 22 9.55 -17.86 -2.43
CA ASP A 22 10.61 -16.87 -2.66
C ASP A 22 10.08 -15.41 -2.61
N ALA A 23 8.84 -15.23 -2.15
CA ALA A 23 8.19 -13.93 -2.08
C ALA A 23 8.91 -12.98 -1.12
N ARG A 24 9.18 -11.77 -1.62
CA ARG A 24 9.64 -10.63 -0.82
C ARG A 24 8.47 -9.67 -0.60
N GLU A 25 8.71 -8.63 0.20
CA GLU A 25 7.76 -7.55 0.45
C GLU A 25 7.21 -6.97 -0.87
N GLU A 26 8.10 -6.65 -1.80
CA GLU A 26 7.76 -6.06 -3.10
C GLU A 26 6.96 -7.02 -4.00
N SER A 27 7.09 -8.33 -3.78
CA SER A 27 6.29 -9.32 -4.51
C SER A 27 4.79 -9.14 -4.26
N CYS A 28 4.41 -8.60 -3.10
CA CYS A 28 3.02 -8.36 -2.72
C CYS A 28 2.46 -7.03 -3.26
N TYR A 29 3.30 -6.12 -3.76
CA TYR A 29 2.88 -4.78 -4.13
C TYR A 29 1.81 -4.76 -5.22
N GLY A 30 1.95 -5.64 -6.22
CA GLY A 30 0.95 -5.75 -7.28
C GLY A 30 -0.43 -6.19 -6.78
N ALA A 31 -0.51 -6.97 -5.69
CA ALA A 31 -1.80 -7.35 -5.11
C ALA A 31 -2.50 -6.14 -4.48
N LEU A 32 -1.76 -5.34 -3.71
CA LEU A 32 -2.29 -4.14 -3.06
C LEU A 32 -2.66 -3.06 -4.08
N GLU A 33 -1.81 -2.81 -5.07
CA GLU A 33 -2.08 -1.86 -6.16
C GLU A 33 -3.40 -2.19 -6.88
N ARG A 34 -3.58 -3.47 -7.27
CA ARG A 34 -4.81 -3.92 -7.95
C ARG A 34 -6.03 -3.78 -7.05
N PHE A 35 -5.91 -4.08 -5.76
CA PHE A 35 -7.01 -3.92 -4.81
C PHE A 35 -7.43 -2.46 -4.67
N LEU A 36 -6.49 -1.55 -4.44
CA LEU A 36 -6.75 -0.10 -4.31
C LEU A 36 -7.39 0.46 -5.58
N ALA A 37 -6.86 0.12 -6.76
CA ALA A 37 -7.42 0.56 -8.03
C ALA A 37 -8.84 0.00 -8.26
N ALA A 38 -9.09 -1.26 -7.90
CA ALA A 38 -10.42 -1.86 -8.04
C ALA A 38 -11.42 -1.30 -7.03
N TYR A 39 -10.97 -1.01 -5.80
CA TYR A 39 -11.79 -0.37 -4.77
C TYR A 39 -12.19 1.04 -5.18
N ALA A 40 -11.24 1.86 -5.67
CA ALA A 40 -11.54 3.21 -6.14
C ALA A 40 -12.63 3.22 -7.21
N ARG A 41 -12.52 2.33 -8.22
CA ARG A 41 -13.57 2.15 -9.24
C ARG A 41 -14.91 1.73 -8.65
N ALA A 42 -14.92 0.79 -7.70
CA ALA A 42 -16.15 0.31 -7.08
C ALA A 42 -16.82 1.36 -6.18
N ALA A 43 -16.03 2.25 -5.58
CA ALA A 43 -16.50 3.35 -4.74
C ALA A 43 -16.90 4.61 -5.53
N GLY A 44 -16.79 4.60 -6.86
CA GLY A 44 -17.06 5.79 -7.70
C GLY A 44 -16.02 6.88 -7.56
N LEU A 45 -14.82 6.55 -7.06
CA LEU A 45 -13.69 7.47 -6.96
C LEU A 45 -12.95 7.46 -8.30
N GLU A 46 -13.40 8.31 -9.22
CA GLU A 46 -12.78 8.48 -10.53
C GLU A 46 -11.43 9.20 -10.43
N GLY A 47 -10.52 8.88 -11.35
CA GLY A 47 -9.22 9.55 -11.43
C GLY A 47 -8.23 9.17 -10.32
N ILE A 48 -8.51 8.16 -9.50
CA ILE A 48 -7.53 7.68 -8.52
C ILE A 48 -6.46 6.82 -9.20
N HIS A 49 -5.21 7.21 -9.02
CA HIS A 49 -4.03 6.51 -9.47
C HIS A 49 -3.20 6.04 -8.28
N VAL A 50 -2.63 4.84 -8.42
CA VAL A 50 -1.67 4.26 -7.46
C VAL A 50 -0.34 4.17 -8.19
N THR A 51 0.71 4.67 -7.57
CA THR A 51 2.09 4.53 -8.05
C THR A 51 2.86 3.73 -7.03
N VAL A 52 3.31 2.54 -7.42
CA VAL A 52 4.22 1.69 -6.66
C VAL A 52 5.65 2.18 -6.88
N LEU A 53 6.45 2.23 -5.81
CA LEU A 53 7.85 2.69 -5.81
C LEU A 53 8.00 4.05 -6.54
N PRO A 54 7.37 5.12 -6.03
CA PRO A 54 7.46 6.44 -6.63
C PRO A 54 8.90 6.93 -6.71
N LYS A 55 9.14 7.90 -7.61
CA LYS A 55 10.47 8.50 -7.79
C LYS A 55 11.03 9.05 -6.47
N PRO A 56 12.36 8.94 -6.27
CA PRO A 56 13.01 9.49 -5.10
C PRO A 56 12.74 10.98 -4.84
N THR A 57 12.52 11.35 -3.58
CA THR A 57 12.42 12.74 -3.12
C THR A 57 13.31 12.99 -1.90
N GLU A 58 13.61 14.26 -1.62
CA GLU A 58 14.38 14.66 -0.42
C GLU A 58 13.67 14.27 0.89
N ALA A 59 12.34 14.20 0.85
CA ALA A 59 11.48 13.83 1.96
C ALA A 59 11.48 12.32 2.28
N GLY A 60 12.03 11.48 1.39
CA GLY A 60 11.90 10.03 1.44
C GLY A 60 10.86 9.50 0.45
N ASN A 61 10.70 8.17 0.42
CA ASN A 61 9.93 7.47 -0.61
C ASN A 61 9.08 6.38 0.03
N PRO A 62 7.83 6.70 0.40
CA PRO A 62 6.87 5.67 0.76
C PRO A 62 6.71 4.67 -0.40
N ASP A 63 6.48 3.40 -0.08
CA ASP A 63 6.35 2.34 -1.08
C ASP A 63 5.23 2.60 -2.10
N PHE A 64 4.17 3.30 -1.70
CA PHE A 64 3.06 3.68 -2.58
C PHE A 64 2.71 5.15 -2.44
N ARG A 65 2.30 5.74 -3.56
CA ARG A 65 1.66 7.05 -3.63
C ARG A 65 0.29 6.92 -4.29
N VAL A 66 -0.75 7.41 -3.63
CA VAL A 66 -2.13 7.45 -4.13
C VAL A 66 -2.50 8.91 -4.42
N TRP A 67 -3.01 9.20 -5.61
CA TRP A 67 -3.21 10.57 -6.10
C TRP A 67 -4.31 10.66 -7.16
N ASP A 68 -4.77 11.86 -7.46
CA ASP A 68 -5.88 12.15 -8.38
C ASP A 68 -5.50 12.16 -9.88
N GLY A 69 -4.29 11.73 -10.21
CA GLY A 69 -3.77 11.76 -11.59
C GLY A 69 -3.40 13.15 -12.10
N ARG A 70 -3.55 14.19 -11.28
CA ARG A 70 -3.21 15.57 -11.60
C ARG A 70 -2.10 16.09 -10.69
N GLN A 71 -2.48 16.66 -9.55
CA GLN A 71 -1.55 17.29 -8.61
C GLN A 71 -1.86 16.94 -7.17
N HIS A 72 -3.07 16.47 -6.86
CA HIS A 72 -3.46 16.22 -5.49
C HIS A 72 -3.06 14.81 -5.07
N ILE A 73 -2.22 14.73 -4.04
CA ILE A 73 -1.85 13.47 -3.42
C ILE A 73 -2.87 13.17 -2.32
N VAL A 74 -3.57 12.05 -2.48
CA VAL A 74 -4.58 11.57 -1.53
C VAL A 74 -3.91 11.00 -0.28
N GLY A 75 -2.81 10.26 -0.47
CA GLY A 75 -2.06 9.67 0.63
C GLY A 75 -0.94 8.76 0.15
N TYR A 76 -0.31 8.11 1.13
CA TYR A 76 0.85 7.27 0.94
C TYR A 76 0.68 5.97 1.71
N ILE A 77 1.41 4.94 1.28
CA ILE A 77 1.44 3.66 2.01
C ILE A 77 2.90 3.23 2.12
N GLU A 78 3.30 2.87 3.33
CA GLU A 78 4.54 2.17 3.63
C GLU A 78 4.18 0.71 3.91
N ALA A 79 4.80 -0.21 3.17
CA ALA A 79 4.61 -1.63 3.37
C ALA A 79 5.71 -2.20 4.26
N LYS A 80 5.43 -3.35 4.86
CA LYS A 80 6.40 -4.20 5.55
C LYS A 80 6.16 -5.65 5.15
N ALA A 81 7.15 -6.50 5.41
CA ALA A 81 7.07 -7.90 5.12
C ALA A 81 5.76 -8.52 5.65
N PRO A 82 5.06 -9.34 4.85
CA PRO A 82 3.82 -10.02 5.26
C PRO A 82 3.98 -10.90 6.50
N THR A 83 5.22 -11.27 6.84
CA THR A 83 5.58 -12.06 8.04
C THR A 83 5.78 -11.20 9.29
N ALA A 84 5.72 -9.87 9.19
CA ALA A 84 5.80 -9.00 10.36
C ALA A 84 4.49 -9.07 11.15
N GLU A 85 4.49 -9.74 12.30
CA GLU A 85 3.26 -10.00 13.08
C GLU A 85 2.71 -8.78 13.84
N ASN A 86 3.54 -7.78 14.11
CA ASN A 86 3.16 -6.59 14.88
C ASN A 86 3.84 -5.34 14.31
N LEU A 87 3.04 -4.37 13.86
CA LEU A 87 3.54 -3.12 13.29
C LEU A 87 3.77 -2.00 14.31
N GLU A 88 3.34 -2.14 15.57
CA GLU A 88 3.55 -1.12 16.61
C GLU A 88 5.02 -0.71 16.79
N PRO A 89 6.00 -1.64 16.89
CA PRO A 89 7.40 -1.27 16.98
C PRO A 89 7.91 -0.56 15.72
N VAL A 90 7.37 -0.91 14.55
CA VAL A 90 7.72 -0.29 13.26
C VAL A 90 7.16 1.13 13.19
N ALA A 91 5.91 1.33 13.62
CA ALA A 91 5.27 2.64 13.70
C ALA A 91 6.02 3.59 14.66
N ALA A 92 6.65 3.04 15.70
CA ALA A 92 7.48 3.78 16.65
C ALA A 92 8.92 4.05 16.16
N SER A 93 9.33 3.53 15.01
CA SER A 93 10.66 3.75 14.46
C SER A 93 10.89 5.21 14.04
N GLU A 94 12.16 5.64 14.06
CA GLU A 94 12.53 7.00 13.65
C GLU A 94 12.21 7.28 12.18
N GLN A 95 12.29 6.27 11.32
CA GLN A 95 11.88 6.39 9.92
C GLN A 95 10.39 6.74 9.81
N LEU A 96 9.51 5.98 10.48
CA LEU A 96 8.07 6.18 10.38
C LEU A 96 7.62 7.46 11.09
N LYS A 97 8.27 7.86 12.19
CA LYS A 97 8.04 9.18 12.81
C LYS A 97 8.32 10.32 11.84
N ARG A 98 9.44 10.25 11.09
CA ARG A 98 9.76 11.23 10.05
C ARG A 98 8.73 11.20 8.93
N TYR A 99 8.39 10.02 8.41
CA TYR A 99 7.42 9.89 7.33
C TYR A 99 6.05 10.44 7.70
N ARG A 100 5.55 10.20 8.92
CA ARG A 100 4.28 10.78 9.39
C ARG A 100 4.29 12.31 9.48
N GLY A 101 5.46 12.92 9.72
CA GLY A 101 5.62 14.37 9.74
C GLY A 101 5.69 14.98 8.34
N THR A 102 6.07 14.21 7.33
CA THR A 102 6.33 14.69 5.96
C THR A 102 5.23 14.31 4.96
N PHE A 103 4.64 13.12 5.12
CA PHE A 103 3.67 12.53 4.21
C PHE A 103 2.29 12.49 4.89
N PRO A 104 1.37 13.42 4.57
CA PRO A 104 0.02 13.37 5.10
C PRO A 104 -0.72 12.12 4.61
N ASN A 105 -1.62 11.59 5.42
CA ASN A 105 -2.40 10.37 5.11
C ASN A 105 -1.52 9.16 4.77
N LEU A 106 -0.54 8.87 5.63
CA LEU A 106 0.32 7.69 5.53
C LEU A 106 -0.35 6.49 6.23
N ILE A 107 -0.46 5.38 5.51
CA ILE A 107 -0.82 4.06 6.07
C ILE A 107 0.45 3.23 6.19
N LEU A 108 0.62 2.52 7.31
CA LEU A 108 1.62 1.47 7.47
C LEU A 108 0.89 0.13 7.41
N THR A 109 1.38 -0.83 6.62
CA THR A 109 0.74 -2.14 6.49
C THR A 109 1.73 -3.27 6.28
N ASN A 110 1.39 -4.47 6.74
CA ASN A 110 2.02 -5.74 6.36
C ASN A 110 1.14 -6.51 5.36
N PHE A 111 0.28 -5.81 4.63
CA PHE A 111 -0.75 -6.33 3.72
C PHE A 111 -2.00 -6.92 4.40
N PHE A 112 -1.97 -7.15 5.72
CA PHE A 112 -3.09 -7.73 6.50
C PHE A 112 -3.59 -6.82 7.62
N GLU A 113 -2.69 -6.06 8.24
CA GLU A 113 -2.90 -5.01 9.24
C GLU A 113 -2.84 -3.61 8.61
#